data_AF-A0A0N4Z4K6-F1
#
_entry.id   AF-A0A0N4Z4K6-F1
#
_cell.length_a   1.000
_cell.length_b   1.000
_cell.length_c   1.000
_cell.angle_alpha   90.00
_cell.angle_beta   90.00
_cell.angle_gamma   90.00
#
_symmetry.space_group_name_H-M   'P 1'
#
loop_
_entity.id
_entity.type
_entity.pdbx_description
1 polymer ?
#
loop_
_entity_poly.entity_id
_entity_poly.type
_entity_poly.pdbx_seq_one_letter_code
_entity_poly.pdbx_strand_id
1 'polypeptide(L)'
;MLNKIILLTFIAIIGSTYSCDTFPNGTDTKINWFNCPDSGEIIFHSLTTVDASGNPDYPIKLKEPVYVNVNIDNTGVAFSSITLDVSLYQWGGWQGCSWHEVPTFGLLAGQNACTNGVPCPIPAGNNQNLKITLDFTKFSSIISLLKNDAPYQLMYKLTDNASGKTSCTMVQARSITNA
;
A
#
# COMPACT_ATOMS: atom_id res chain seq x y z
N MET A 1 -28.34 -9.29 -66.41
CA MET A 1 -27.20 -9.94 -65.74
C MET A 1 -26.30 -8.82 -65.23
N LEU A 2 -26.60 -8.20 -64.09
CA LEU A 2 -26.16 -8.59 -62.75
C LEU A 2 -24.65 -8.88 -62.70
N ASN A 3 -23.87 -7.92 -62.22
CA ASN A 3 -22.83 -8.20 -61.22
C ASN A 3 -22.51 -6.93 -60.44
N LYS A 4 -23.08 -6.88 -59.23
CA LYS A 4 -22.78 -5.90 -58.19
C LYS A 4 -21.33 -6.13 -57.74
N ILE A 5 -20.46 -5.15 -57.95
CA ILE A 5 -19.16 -5.11 -57.28
C ILE A 5 -19.42 -4.62 -55.87
N ILE A 6 -19.63 -5.56 -54.94
CA ILE A 6 -19.64 -5.29 -53.50
C ILE A 6 -18.18 -5.41 -53.06
N LEU A 7 -17.51 -4.28 -52.95
CA LEU A 7 -16.19 -4.19 -52.35
C LEU A 7 -16.36 -4.31 -50.82
N LEU A 8 -16.16 -5.51 -50.28
CA LEU A 8 -16.13 -5.78 -48.85
C LEU A 8 -14.86 -5.15 -48.25
N THR A 9 -14.99 -3.98 -47.65
CA THR A 9 -13.98 -3.39 -46.78
C THR A 9 -13.94 -4.16 -45.46
N PHE A 10 -12.93 -5.02 -45.30
CA PHE A 10 -12.59 -5.64 -44.03
C PHE A 10 -11.90 -4.59 -43.15
N ILE A 11 -12.65 -3.91 -42.29
CA ILE A 11 -12.08 -3.06 -41.25
C ILE A 11 -11.51 -4.00 -40.19
N ALA A 12 -10.19 -4.22 -40.24
CA ALA A 12 -9.45 -4.84 -39.15
C ALA A 12 -9.47 -3.88 -37.96
N ILE A 13 -10.43 -4.08 -37.04
CA ILE A 13 -10.38 -3.46 -35.72
C ILE A 13 -9.21 -4.12 -35.00
N ILE A 14 -8.03 -3.50 -35.06
CA ILE A 14 -6.95 -3.81 -34.12
C ILE A 14 -7.46 -3.35 -32.77
N GLY A 15 -8.16 -4.23 -32.05
CA GLY A 15 -8.45 -4.03 -30.65
C GLY A 15 -7.12 -3.98 -29.94
N SER A 16 -6.64 -2.79 -29.60
CA SER A 16 -5.55 -2.61 -28.67
C SER A 16 -5.96 -3.30 -27.38
N THR A 17 -5.49 -4.53 -27.15
CA THR A 17 -5.54 -5.12 -25.83
C THR A 17 -4.58 -4.27 -25.02
N TYR A 18 -5.08 -3.24 -24.34
CA TYR A 18 -4.32 -2.53 -23.33
C TYR A 18 -4.03 -3.54 -22.22
N SER A 19 -2.91 -4.27 -22.36
CA SER A 19 -2.39 -5.06 -21.27
C SER A 19 -2.04 -4.07 -20.17
N CYS A 20 -2.60 -4.26 -18.98
CA CYS A 20 -2.27 -3.41 -17.85
C CYS A 20 -0.76 -3.38 -17.65
N ASP A 21 -0.22 -2.22 -17.30
CA ASP A 21 1.16 -2.16 -16.82
C ASP A 21 1.34 -3.15 -15.68
N THR A 22 2.32 -4.04 -15.78
CA THR A 22 2.55 -5.07 -14.77
C THR A 22 2.87 -4.45 -13.40
N PHE A 23 3.51 -3.29 -13.40
CA PHE A 23 3.90 -2.52 -12.22
C PHE A 23 3.48 -1.05 -12.41
N PRO A 24 2.26 -0.66 -11.98
CA PRO A 24 1.80 0.70 -12.14
C PRO A 24 2.68 1.67 -11.33
N ASN A 25 2.71 2.94 -11.74
CA ASN A 25 3.41 4.02 -11.03
C ASN A 25 4.92 3.77 -10.77
N GLY A 26 5.59 2.92 -11.55
CA GLY A 26 7.00 2.59 -11.35
C GLY A 26 7.28 1.78 -10.09
N THR A 27 6.29 1.00 -9.64
CA THR A 27 6.42 0.08 -8.50
C THR A 27 7.36 -1.10 -8.78
N ASP A 28 7.96 -1.21 -9.96
CA ASP A 28 8.96 -2.24 -10.25
C ASP A 28 10.31 -1.96 -9.56
N THR A 29 10.62 -0.70 -9.30
CA THR A 29 11.94 -0.23 -8.83
C THR A 29 11.94 0.43 -7.45
N LYS A 30 10.81 0.96 -6.98
CA LYS A 30 10.73 1.68 -5.71
C LYS A 30 9.31 1.68 -5.13
N ILE A 31 9.23 2.01 -3.85
CA ILE A 31 7.96 2.35 -3.21
C ILE A 31 7.47 3.72 -3.71
N ASN A 32 6.15 3.88 -3.80
CA ASN A 32 5.50 5.16 -3.96
C ASN A 32 4.48 5.33 -2.84
N TRP A 33 4.32 6.54 -2.32
CA TRP A 33 3.36 6.80 -1.26
C TRP A 33 2.71 8.16 -1.42
N PHE A 34 1.51 8.29 -0.86
CA PHE A 34 0.71 9.50 -0.90
C PHE A 34 -0.21 9.56 0.31
N ASN A 35 -0.55 10.76 0.75
CA ASN A 35 -1.51 10.93 1.84
C ASN A 35 -2.92 10.64 1.32
N CYS A 36 -3.68 9.86 2.07
CA CYS A 36 -5.12 9.77 1.89
C CYS A 36 -5.82 10.81 2.79
N PRO A 37 -7.09 11.15 2.53
CA PRO A 37 -7.82 12.11 3.35
C PRO A 37 -7.81 11.71 4.83
N ASP A 38 -7.34 12.60 5.70
CA ASP A 38 -7.24 12.43 7.14
C ASP A 38 -7.41 13.77 7.89
N SER A 39 -7.01 13.84 9.16
CA SER A 39 -7.12 15.07 9.95
C SER A 39 -6.04 16.11 9.67
N GLY A 40 -4.99 15.76 8.93
CA GLY A 40 -3.90 16.67 8.54
C GLY A 40 -2.93 17.07 9.65
N GLU A 41 -2.96 16.42 10.82
CA GLU A 41 -2.09 16.77 11.96
C GLU A 41 -0.72 16.08 11.90
N ILE A 42 -0.68 14.87 11.33
CA ILE A 42 0.53 14.11 11.06
C ILE A 42 0.93 14.35 9.60
N ILE A 43 2.10 14.94 9.39
CA ILE A 43 2.63 15.28 8.07
C ILE A 43 3.86 14.43 7.81
N PHE A 44 3.85 13.63 6.74
CA PHE A 44 4.99 12.83 6.33
C PHE A 44 5.91 13.62 5.39
N HIS A 45 7.20 13.63 5.69
CA HIS A 45 8.25 14.21 4.84
C HIS A 45 9.01 13.13 4.07
N SER A 46 9.19 11.95 4.68
CA SER A 46 9.84 10.82 4.05
C SER A 46 9.30 9.49 4.57
N LEU A 47 9.43 8.46 3.73
CA LEU A 47 9.11 7.08 4.03
C LEU A 47 10.09 6.22 3.25
N THR A 48 10.88 5.40 3.95
CA THR A 48 11.90 4.53 3.36
C THR A 48 11.85 3.16 4.04
N THR A 49 11.82 2.10 3.23
CA THR A 49 11.88 0.73 3.71
C THR A 49 13.32 0.29 3.92
N VAL A 50 13.59 -0.37 5.05
CA VAL A 50 14.91 -0.86 5.42
C VAL A 50 14.85 -2.28 5.97
N ASP A 51 15.97 -2.99 5.89
CA ASP A 51 16.15 -4.30 6.50
C ASP A 51 16.40 -4.18 8.02
N ALA A 52 16.61 -5.31 8.69
CA ALA A 52 16.92 -5.35 10.12
C ALA A 52 18.23 -4.62 10.48
N SER A 53 19.17 -4.51 9.53
CA SER A 53 20.45 -3.82 9.67
C SER A 53 20.38 -2.33 9.31
N GLY A 54 19.23 -1.85 8.81
CA GLY A 54 19.03 -0.46 8.41
C GLY A 54 19.44 -0.13 6.97
N ASN A 55 19.77 -1.12 6.14
CA ASN A 55 20.06 -0.91 4.73
C ASN A 55 18.76 -0.77 3.94
N PRO A 56 18.74 -0.02 2.82
CA PRO A 56 17.58 0.05 1.94
C PRO A 56 17.10 -1.35 1.53
N ASP A 57 15.81 -1.63 1.71
CA ASP A 57 15.22 -2.94 1.41
C ASP A 57 14.09 -2.80 0.39
N TYR A 58 14.28 -3.47 -0.75
CA TYR A 58 13.34 -3.52 -1.86
C TYR A 58 13.69 -4.69 -2.80
N PRO A 59 12.72 -5.43 -3.38
CA PRO A 59 11.27 -5.35 -3.16
C PRO A 59 10.86 -5.84 -1.76
N ILE A 60 9.61 -5.58 -1.37
CA ILE A 60 9.11 -5.90 -0.03
C ILE A 60 8.89 -7.40 0.13
N LYS A 61 9.53 -8.03 1.12
CA LYS A 61 9.36 -9.46 1.42
C LYS A 61 8.31 -9.62 2.52
N LEU A 62 7.15 -10.19 2.19
CA LEU A 62 6.02 -10.25 3.13
C LEU A 62 6.13 -11.35 4.19
N LYS A 63 7.08 -12.28 4.03
CA LYS A 63 7.37 -13.34 5.01
C LYS A 63 8.37 -12.92 6.09
N GLU A 64 8.86 -11.69 6.03
CA GLU A 64 9.78 -11.10 7.00
C GLU A 64 9.17 -9.80 7.53
N PRO A 65 9.50 -9.38 8.76
CA PRO A 65 9.13 -8.05 9.25
C PRO A 65 9.73 -6.96 8.35
N VAL A 66 8.89 -6.03 7.90
CA VAL A 66 9.30 -4.87 7.10
C VAL A 66 9.50 -3.69 8.04
N TYR A 67 10.68 -3.07 7.99
CA TYR A 67 10.94 -1.86 8.76
C TYR A 67 10.81 -0.62 7.88
N VAL A 68 10.14 0.40 8.40
CA VAL A 68 9.90 1.64 7.67
C VAL A 68 10.38 2.81 8.52
N ASN A 69 11.41 3.50 8.04
CA ASN A 69 11.84 4.76 8.63
C ASN A 69 11.00 5.88 8.01
N VAL A 70 10.35 6.68 8.87
CA VAL A 70 9.57 7.84 8.47
C VAL A 70 10.09 9.09 9.16
N ASN A 71 10.06 10.21 8.44
CA ASN A 71 10.23 11.53 9.02
C ASN A 71 8.88 12.25 9.00
N ILE A 72 8.45 12.76 10.14
CA ILE A 72 7.13 13.37 10.30
C ILE A 72 7.16 14.67 11.11
N ASP A 73 6.13 15.49 10.91
CA ASP A 73 5.67 16.45 11.91
C ASP A 73 4.37 15.95 12.53
N ASN A 74 4.20 16.18 13.82
CA ASN A 74 2.92 16.09 14.50
C ASN A 74 2.58 17.47 15.05
N THR A 75 1.70 18.17 14.36
CA THR A 75 1.25 19.53 14.68
C THR A 75 0.10 19.56 15.69
N GLY A 76 -0.48 18.39 16.00
CA GLY A 76 -1.57 18.23 16.94
C GLY A 76 -1.09 17.80 18.33
N VAL A 77 -1.93 17.01 19.01
CA VAL A 77 -1.60 16.41 20.30
C VAL A 77 -0.87 15.07 20.12
N ALA A 78 -0.24 14.56 21.18
CA ALA A 78 0.42 13.27 21.12
C ALA A 78 -0.58 12.12 20.91
N PHE A 79 -0.36 11.30 19.87
CA PHE A 79 -1.19 10.12 19.64
C PHE A 79 -0.66 8.98 20.51
N SER A 80 -1.43 8.59 21.53
CA SER A 80 -0.94 7.69 22.59
C SER A 80 -1.67 6.35 22.64
N SER A 81 -2.94 6.33 22.23
CA SER A 81 -3.75 5.12 22.12
C SER A 81 -4.28 5.06 20.70
N ILE A 82 -3.66 4.23 19.86
CA ILE A 82 -3.84 4.31 18.42
C ILE A 82 -4.45 3.00 17.90
N THR A 83 -5.56 3.14 17.19
CA THR A 83 -6.15 2.08 16.38
C THR A 83 -5.57 2.13 14.97
N LEU A 84 -5.18 0.96 14.44
CA LEU A 84 -4.63 0.76 13.11
C LEU A 84 -5.63 -0.01 12.24
N ASP A 85 -6.01 0.59 11.13
CA ASP A 85 -6.75 -0.05 10.05
C ASP A 85 -5.86 -0.17 8.81
N VAL A 86 -5.70 -1.40 8.32
CA VAL A 86 -4.97 -1.68 7.09
C VAL A 86 -5.90 -2.29 6.04
N SER A 87 -5.95 -1.66 4.87
CA SER A 87 -6.62 -2.20 3.69
C SER A 87 -5.59 -2.52 2.61
N LEU A 88 -5.71 -3.68 1.98
CA LEU A 88 -4.78 -4.18 0.97
C LEU A 88 -5.48 -4.19 -0.39
N TYR A 89 -4.77 -3.77 -1.42
CA TYR A 89 -5.27 -3.77 -2.79
C TYR A 89 -4.23 -4.39 -3.73
N GLN A 90 -4.71 -5.09 -4.75
CA GLN A 90 -3.90 -5.67 -5.81
C GLN A 90 -4.20 -4.97 -7.14
N TRP A 91 -3.17 -4.75 -7.96
CA TRP A 91 -3.36 -4.17 -9.28
C TRP A 91 -3.80 -5.22 -10.31
N GLY A 92 -4.71 -4.80 -11.20
CA GLY A 92 -5.10 -5.57 -12.37
C GLY A 92 -6.04 -6.74 -12.04
N GLY A 93 -6.25 -7.61 -13.01
CA GLY A 93 -7.19 -8.72 -12.92
C GLY A 93 -8.31 -8.60 -13.94
N TRP A 94 -9.30 -9.48 -13.83
CA TRP A 94 -10.41 -9.58 -14.79
C TRP A 94 -11.31 -8.32 -14.83
N GLN A 95 -11.29 -7.52 -13.77
CA GLN A 95 -12.05 -6.28 -13.63
C GLN A 95 -11.33 -5.05 -14.23
N GLY A 96 -10.14 -5.23 -14.81
CA GLY A 96 -9.39 -4.18 -15.50
C GLY A 96 -8.21 -3.62 -14.73
N CYS A 97 -7.55 -2.62 -15.32
CA CYS A 97 -6.32 -2.01 -14.84
C CYS A 97 -6.58 -0.96 -13.75
N SER A 98 -6.92 -1.44 -12.56
CA SER A 98 -7.14 -0.62 -11.38
C SER A 98 -6.71 -1.38 -10.12
N TRP A 99 -6.66 -0.67 -9.00
CA TRP A 99 -6.46 -1.26 -7.68
C TRP A 99 -7.77 -1.87 -7.19
N HIS A 100 -7.73 -3.16 -6.86
CA HIS A 100 -8.87 -3.91 -6.35
C HIS A 100 -8.59 -4.38 -4.94
N GLU A 101 -9.54 -4.19 -4.03
CA GLU A 101 -9.38 -4.55 -2.63
C GLU A 101 -9.25 -6.08 -2.47
N VAL A 102 -8.26 -6.50 -1.71
CA VAL A 102 -8.07 -7.88 -1.29
C VAL A 102 -8.90 -8.10 -0.02
N PRO A 103 -9.85 -9.05 -0.01
CA PRO A 103 -10.67 -9.29 1.17
C PRO A 103 -9.82 -9.89 2.30
N THR A 104 -9.56 -9.08 3.33
CA THR A 104 -8.84 -9.50 4.55
C THR A 104 -9.77 -10.07 5.62
N PHE A 105 -11.09 -10.02 5.38
CA PHE A 105 -12.14 -10.47 6.29
C PHE A 105 -12.02 -9.85 7.71
N GLY A 106 -11.56 -8.59 7.78
CA GLY A 106 -11.43 -7.84 9.02
C GLY A 106 -10.16 -8.12 9.83
N LEU A 107 -9.30 -9.06 9.40
CA LEU A 107 -8.08 -9.42 10.14
C LEU A 107 -7.09 -8.26 10.28
N LEU A 108 -7.12 -7.30 9.36
CA LEU A 108 -6.22 -6.15 9.33
C LEU A 108 -6.86 -4.85 9.83
N ALA A 109 -8.12 -4.89 10.25
CA ALA A 109 -8.85 -3.74 10.77
C ALA A 109 -8.83 -3.72 12.31
N GLY A 110 -8.92 -2.53 12.91
CA GLY A 110 -9.09 -2.35 14.35
C GLY A 110 -7.92 -2.84 15.21
N GLN A 111 -6.72 -2.94 14.66
CA GLN A 111 -5.54 -3.44 15.38
C GLN A 111 -5.03 -2.39 16.36
N ASN A 112 -4.41 -2.80 17.47
CA ASN A 112 -3.70 -1.85 18.33
C ASN A 112 -2.35 -1.50 17.69
N ALA A 113 -2.20 -0.28 17.19
CA ALA A 113 -1.02 0.14 16.43
C ALA A 113 0.27 0.07 17.27
N CYS A 114 0.18 0.44 18.56
CA CYS A 114 1.31 0.48 19.49
C CYS A 114 1.90 -0.91 19.73
N THR A 115 1.05 -1.94 19.78
CA THR A 115 1.48 -3.36 19.89
C THR A 115 1.84 -3.99 18.54
N ASN A 116 1.49 -3.34 17.43
CA ASN A 116 1.74 -3.79 16.07
C ASN A 116 2.73 -2.89 15.33
N GLY A 117 3.72 -2.37 16.07
CA GLY A 117 4.94 -1.82 15.52
C GLY A 117 4.97 -0.32 15.26
N VAL A 118 3.92 0.44 15.60
CA VAL A 118 3.99 1.91 15.65
C VAL A 118 4.61 2.33 16.99
N PRO A 119 5.68 3.16 16.99
CA PRO A 119 6.20 3.74 18.22
C PRO A 119 5.14 4.64 18.87
N CYS A 120 4.70 4.27 20.08
CA CYS A 120 3.75 5.05 20.85
C CYS A 120 4.38 5.60 22.14
N PRO A 121 4.03 6.83 22.55
CA PRO A 121 3.20 7.76 21.79
C PRO A 121 3.93 8.31 20.55
N ILE A 122 3.19 8.76 19.54
CA ILE A 122 3.70 9.70 18.53
C ILE A 122 3.62 11.09 19.15
N PRO A 123 4.74 11.67 19.64
CA PRO A 123 4.70 12.93 20.36
C PRO A 123 4.35 14.09 19.42
N ALA A 124 3.86 15.19 19.98
CA ALA A 124 3.77 16.45 19.25
C ALA A 124 5.19 17.01 18.98
N GLY A 125 5.40 17.63 17.83
CA GLY A 125 6.68 18.21 17.44
C GLY A 125 7.01 18.01 15.96
N ASN A 126 8.08 18.68 15.52
CA ASN A 126 8.49 18.69 14.11
C ASN A 126 9.75 17.87 13.88
N ASN A 127 9.93 17.40 12.65
CA ASN A 127 11.11 16.71 12.13
C ASN A 127 11.50 15.47 12.98
N GLN A 128 10.49 14.69 13.35
CA GLN A 128 10.63 13.50 14.18
C GLN A 128 10.91 12.28 13.30
N ASN A 129 11.91 11.49 13.65
CA ASN A 129 12.22 10.24 12.96
C ASN A 129 11.63 9.06 13.75
N LEU A 130 10.74 8.30 13.11
CA LEU A 130 10.13 7.10 13.70
C LEU A 130 10.49 5.88 12.86
N LYS A 131 10.65 4.74 13.54
CA LYS A 131 10.81 3.43 12.90
C LYS A 131 9.55 2.61 13.14
N ILE A 132 8.74 2.44 12.10
CA ILE A 132 7.56 1.60 12.11
C ILE A 132 7.96 0.18 11.72
N THR A 133 7.39 -0.82 12.40
CA THR A 133 7.59 -2.24 12.06
C THR A 133 6.28 -2.83 11.56
N LEU A 134 6.25 -3.29 10.31
CA LEU A 134 5.11 -3.99 9.72
C LEU A 134 5.44 -5.48 9.68
N ASP A 135 4.90 -6.22 10.65
CA ASP A 135 5.09 -7.66 10.74
C ASP A 135 3.87 -8.41 10.18
N PHE A 136 3.95 -8.76 8.90
CA PHE A 136 2.88 -9.51 8.23
C PHE A 136 2.91 -11.01 8.52
N THR A 137 3.94 -11.53 9.21
CA THR A 137 4.11 -12.97 9.42
C THR A 137 2.95 -13.60 10.19
N LYS A 138 2.28 -12.82 11.04
CA LYS A 138 1.07 -13.21 11.79
C LYS A 138 -0.17 -13.37 10.90
N PHE A 139 -0.12 -12.89 9.67
CA PHE A 139 -1.20 -12.91 8.70
C PHE A 139 -0.88 -13.81 7.50
N SER A 140 -0.18 -14.93 7.75
CA SER A 140 0.25 -15.89 6.73
C SER A 140 -0.89 -16.41 5.85
N SER A 141 -2.10 -16.52 6.40
CA SER A 141 -3.31 -16.88 5.65
C SER A 141 -3.62 -15.87 4.54
N ILE A 142 -3.53 -14.56 4.82
CA ILE A 142 -3.71 -13.51 3.82
C ILE A 142 -2.57 -13.57 2.80
N ILE A 143 -1.32 -13.66 3.26
CA ILE A 143 -0.14 -13.73 2.38
C ILE A 143 -0.26 -14.89 1.39
N SER A 144 -0.80 -16.04 1.81
CA SER A 144 -0.98 -17.21 0.95
C SER A 144 -1.96 -17.01 -0.21
N LEU A 145 -2.86 -16.02 -0.10
CA LEU A 145 -3.80 -15.63 -1.15
C LEU A 145 -3.18 -14.63 -2.13
N LEU A 146 -2.05 -14.02 -1.77
CA LEU A 146 -1.40 -13.00 -2.57
C LEU A 146 -0.55 -13.62 -3.68
N LYS A 147 -0.72 -13.11 -4.90
CA LYS A 147 0.16 -13.42 -6.02
C LYS A 147 1.60 -13.01 -5.67
N ASN A 148 2.52 -13.95 -5.86
CA ASN A 148 3.94 -13.67 -5.71
C ASN A 148 4.43 -12.71 -6.81
N ASP A 149 5.36 -11.84 -6.42
CA ASP A 149 6.04 -10.92 -7.32
C ASP A 149 5.07 -10.01 -8.08
N ALA A 150 4.28 -9.27 -7.31
CA ALA A 150 3.20 -8.43 -7.80
C ALA A 150 3.16 -7.07 -7.09
N PRO A 151 2.62 -6.03 -7.74
CA PRO A 151 2.37 -4.74 -7.10
C PRO A 151 1.17 -4.81 -6.16
N TYR A 152 1.37 -4.30 -4.95
CA TYR A 152 0.34 -4.12 -3.93
C TYR A 152 0.25 -2.66 -3.50
N GLN A 153 -0.95 -2.25 -3.13
CA GLN A 153 -1.21 -0.98 -2.48
C GLN A 153 -1.77 -1.25 -1.08
N LEU A 154 -1.26 -0.53 -0.10
CA LEU A 154 -1.65 -0.62 1.29
C LEU A 154 -2.19 0.74 1.72
N MET A 155 -3.42 0.80 2.22
CA MET A 155 -3.92 1.94 2.99
C MET A 155 -3.57 1.71 4.45
N TYR A 156 -2.77 2.59 5.03
CA TYR A 156 -2.36 2.55 6.42
C TYR A 156 -3.01 3.71 7.16
N LYS A 157 -4.06 3.42 7.93
CA LYS A 157 -4.83 4.44 8.66
C LYS A 157 -4.65 4.28 10.15
N LEU A 158 -4.19 5.35 10.79
CA LEU A 158 -4.10 5.48 12.25
C LEU A 158 -5.24 6.36 12.74
N THR A 159 -5.85 5.97 13.86
CA THR A 159 -6.85 6.75 14.57
C THR A 159 -6.46 6.85 16.04
N ASP A 160 -6.22 8.06 16.54
CA ASP A 160 -6.03 8.28 17.98
C ASP A 160 -7.38 8.14 18.70
N ASN A 161 -7.47 7.20 19.63
CA ASN A 161 -8.70 6.84 20.31
C ASN A 161 -9.20 7.94 21.26
N ALA A 162 -8.31 8.81 21.74
CA ALA A 162 -8.68 9.86 22.68
C ALA A 162 -9.31 11.07 21.97
N SER A 163 -8.73 11.48 20.84
CA SER A 163 -9.15 12.67 20.09
C SER A 163 -10.01 12.37 18.87
N GLY A 164 -10.01 11.12 18.37
CA GLY A 164 -10.62 10.73 17.11
C GLY A 164 -9.86 11.23 15.87
N LYS A 165 -8.68 11.84 16.04
CA LYS A 165 -7.85 12.35 14.95
C LYS A 165 -7.20 11.23 14.18
N THR A 166 -7.05 11.43 12.88
CA THR A 166 -6.60 10.39 11.96
C THR A 166 -5.37 10.82 11.20
N SER A 167 -4.55 9.82 10.86
CA SER A 167 -3.47 9.91 9.89
C SER A 167 -3.62 8.79 8.86
N CYS A 168 -3.47 9.09 7.58
CA CYS A 168 -3.72 8.12 6.51
C CYS A 168 -2.63 8.21 5.43
N THR A 169 -1.96 7.09 5.17
CA THR A 169 -0.97 6.98 4.09
C THR A 169 -1.28 5.79 3.21
N MET A 170 -1.27 6.01 1.90
CA MET A 170 -1.31 4.97 0.89
C MET A 170 0.11 4.66 0.45
N VAL A 171 0.49 3.39 0.44
CA VAL A 171 1.82 2.94 0.00
C VAL A 171 1.65 1.90 -1.10
N GLN A 172 2.39 2.05 -2.20
CA GLN A 172 2.41 1.14 -3.33
C GLN A 172 3.81 0.56 -3.48
N ALA A 173 3.91 -0.76 -3.61
CA ALA A 173 5.19 -1.44 -3.72
C ALA A 173 5.07 -2.80 -4.44
N ARG A 174 6.14 -3.22 -5.10
CA ARG A 174 6.33 -4.61 -5.50
C ARG A 174 6.61 -5.46 -4.27
N SER A 175 5.88 -6.57 -4.13
CA SER A 175 6.02 -7.48 -3.00
C SER A 175 6.28 -8.92 -3.44
N ILE A 176 7.15 -9.60 -2.68
CA ILE A 176 7.48 -11.02 -2.83
C ILE A 176 6.81 -11.78 -1.67
N THR A 177 6.01 -12.79 -2.01
CA THR A 177 5.26 -13.61 -1.05
C THR A 177 5.90 -14.99 -0.84
N ASN A 178 6.78 -15.41 -1.74
CA ASN A 178 7.43 -16.72 -1.72
C ASN A 178 8.91 -16.73 -1.28
N ALA A 179 9.44 -15.58 -0.83
CA ALA A 179 10.81 -15.48 -0.33
C ALA A 179 11.06 -16.39 0.89
#